data_AF-A0A497LUH5-F1
#
_entry.id   AF-A0A497LUH5-F1
#
_cell.length_a   1.000
_cell.length_b   1.000
_cell.length_c   1.000
_cell.angle_alpha   90.00
_cell.angle_beta   90.00
_cell.angle_gamma   90.00
#
_symmetry.space_group_name_H-M   'P 1'
#
loop_
_entity.id
_entity.type
_entity.pdbx_description
1 polymer ?
#
loop_
_entity_poly.entity_id
_entity_poly.type
_entity_poly.pdbx_seq_one_letter_code
_entity_poly.pdbx_strand_id
1 'polypeptide(L)'
;GCAANIATASILTEMARGKTLREAWNITWRDVAEELGGLPSIKFHCGALAVGALRRAIRAYYEKRGRPPWMPEEATLEERQALEAEKLGETLSRKLGGGEGDRPNR
;
A
#
# COMPACT_ATOMS: atom_id res chain seq x y z
N GLY A 1 2.92 -7.93 8.57
CA GLY A 1 3.89 -7.09 7.83
C GLY A 1 5.27 -7.22 8.46
N CYS A 2 6.35 -6.90 7.74
CA CYS A 2 7.72 -6.91 8.29
C CYS A 2 8.07 -5.57 8.98
N ALA A 3 9.14 -5.54 9.79
CA ALA A 3 9.56 -4.32 10.50
C ALA A 3 9.77 -3.11 9.58
N ALA A 4 10.36 -3.32 8.40
CA ALA A 4 10.54 -2.28 7.40
C ALA A 4 9.20 -1.70 6.91
N ASN A 5 8.15 -2.52 6.79
CA ASN A 5 6.81 -2.08 6.39
C ASN A 5 6.11 -1.27 7.48
N ILE A 6 6.35 -1.59 8.75
CA ILE A 6 5.81 -0.82 9.88
C ILE A 6 6.51 0.55 9.93
N ALA A 7 7.84 0.57 9.78
CA ALA A 7 8.61 1.80 9.74
C ALA A 7 8.21 2.71 8.57
N THR A 8 8.09 2.18 7.35
CA THR A 8 7.65 2.97 6.18
C THR A 8 6.24 3.52 6.35
N ALA A 9 5.30 2.73 6.86
CA ALA A 9 3.94 3.20 7.12
C ALA A 9 3.92 4.33 8.17
N SER A 10 4.67 4.17 9.26
CA SER A 10 4.73 5.16 10.34
C SER A 10 5.30 6.50 9.85
N ILE A 11 6.45 6.48 9.17
CA ILE A 11 7.05 7.72 8.66
C ILE A 11 6.18 8.36 7.59
N LEU A 12 5.56 7.56 6.70
CA LEU A 12 4.65 8.09 5.69
C LEU A 12 3.47 8.84 6.31
N THR A 13 2.89 8.32 7.41
CA THR A 13 1.80 9.02 8.11
C THR A 13 2.25 10.33 8.74
N GLU A 14 3.47 10.41 9.27
CA GLU A 14 4.04 11.65 9.78
C GLU A 14 4.31 12.65 8.64
N MET A 15 4.90 12.19 7.54
CA MET A 15 5.17 13.03 6.36
C MET A 15 3.87 13.58 5.75
N ALA A 16 2.79 12.81 5.74
CA ALA A 16 1.50 13.24 5.20
C ALA A 16 0.76 14.20 6.13
N ARG A 17 1.07 14.23 7.43
CA ARG A 17 0.36 15.03 8.42
C ARG A 17 0.51 16.52 8.13
N GLY A 18 -0.61 17.24 8.13
CA GLY A 18 -0.64 18.69 7.88
C GLY A 18 -0.46 19.11 6.40
N LYS A 19 -0.17 18.17 5.50
CA LYS A 19 -0.15 18.41 4.05
C LYS A 19 -1.55 18.43 3.46
N THR A 20 -1.73 19.17 2.37
CA THR A 20 -2.91 19.03 1.52
C THR A 20 -2.92 17.65 0.84
N LEU A 21 -4.10 17.19 0.41
CA LEU A 21 -4.23 15.90 -0.28
C LEU A 21 -3.38 15.82 -1.56
N ARG A 22 -3.18 16.95 -2.25
CA ARG A 22 -2.31 17.02 -3.44
C ARG A 22 -0.84 16.87 -3.07
N GLU A 23 -0.40 17.47 -1.97
CA GLU A 23 0.99 17.34 -1.51
C GLU A 23 1.25 15.93 -0.97
N ALA A 24 0.32 15.36 -0.20
CA ALA A 24 0.40 13.98 0.26
C ALA A 24 0.42 12.97 -0.90
N TRP A 25 -0.34 13.23 -1.97
CA TRP A 25 -0.33 12.42 -3.19
C TRP A 25 1.05 12.32 -3.85
N ASN A 26 1.82 13.41 -3.80
CA ASN A 26 3.13 13.52 -4.42
C ASN A 26 4.26 12.88 -3.61
N ILE A 27 4.00 12.41 -2.37
CA ILE A 27 4.99 11.66 -1.61
C ILE A 27 5.33 10.37 -2.38
N THR A 28 6.61 10.14 -2.60
CA THR A 28 7.14 8.96 -3.30
C THR A 28 7.76 7.98 -2.31
N TRP A 29 7.96 6.74 -2.75
CA TRP A 29 8.62 5.74 -1.91
C TRP A 29 10.08 6.10 -1.62
N ARG A 30 10.70 6.92 -2.49
CA ARG A 30 12.07 7.41 -2.31
C ARG A 30 12.13 8.42 -1.18
N ASP A 31 11.19 9.37 -1.15
CA ASP A 31 11.08 10.34 -0.05
C ASP A 31 10.92 9.62 1.29
N VAL A 32 10.06 8.59 1.33
CA VAL A 32 9.88 7.73 2.52
C VAL A 32 11.16 6.99 2.90
N ALA A 33 11.90 6.47 1.92
CA ALA A 33 13.15 5.77 2.18
C ALA A 33 14.25 6.72 2.67
N GLU A 34 14.31 7.94 2.12
CA GLU A 34 15.26 8.99 2.55
C GLU A 34 14.96 9.44 3.98
N GLU A 35 13.68 9.68 4.32
CA GLU A 35 13.27 10.06 5.68
C GLU A 35 13.59 8.96 6.72
N LEU A 36 13.56 7.70 6.32
CA LEU A 36 13.97 6.57 7.17
C LEU A 36 15.49 6.45 7.37
N GLY A 37 16.30 7.31 6.75
CA GLY A 37 17.76 7.20 6.76
C GLY A 37 18.30 6.20 5.73
N GLY A 38 17.49 5.86 4.74
CA GLY A 38 17.81 4.91 3.68
C GLY A 38 17.07 3.58 3.84
N LEU A 39 16.80 2.94 2.71
CA LEU A 39 16.19 1.60 2.67
C LEU A 39 16.97 0.73 1.68
N PRO A 40 17.41 -0.49 2.06
CA PRO A 40 18.05 -1.40 1.12
C PRO A 40 17.16 -1.66 -0.10
N SER A 41 17.77 -1.76 -1.28
CA SER A 41 17.03 -1.94 -2.55
C SER A 41 16.06 -3.12 -2.50
N ILE A 42 16.41 -4.22 -1.84
CA ILE A 42 15.55 -5.40 -1.67
C ILE A 42 14.24 -5.12 -0.91
N LYS A 43 14.18 -4.04 -0.14
CA LYS A 43 13.00 -3.64 0.67
C LYS A 43 12.18 -2.52 0.03
N PHE A 44 12.47 -2.08 -1.20
CA PHE A 44 11.74 -1.01 -1.88
C PHE A 44 10.21 -1.23 -1.88
N HIS A 45 9.77 -2.49 -1.97
CA HIS A 45 8.36 -2.86 -1.98
C HIS A 45 7.62 -2.37 -0.71
N CYS A 46 8.28 -2.31 0.45
CA CYS A 46 7.68 -1.80 1.69
C CYS A 46 7.32 -0.31 1.59
N GLY A 47 8.14 0.47 0.88
CA GLY A 47 7.87 1.88 0.61
C GLY A 47 6.79 2.05 -0.47
N ALA A 48 6.89 1.30 -1.56
CA ALA A 48 5.90 1.33 -2.64
C ALA A 48 4.50 0.91 -2.17
N LEU A 49 4.39 -0.12 -1.33
CA LEU A 49 3.12 -0.55 -0.73
C LEU A 49 2.52 0.55 0.15
N ALA A 50 3.32 1.20 0.99
CA ALA A 50 2.84 2.27 1.86
C ALA A 50 2.31 3.47 1.04
N VAL A 51 3.06 3.91 0.02
CA VAL A 51 2.65 5.01 -0.87
C VAL A 51 1.41 4.64 -1.69
N GLY A 52 1.36 3.41 -2.23
CA GLY A 52 0.18 2.90 -2.92
C GLY A 52 -1.06 2.90 -2.02
N ALA A 53 -0.92 2.51 -0.75
CA ALA A 53 -2.00 2.56 0.23
C ALA A 53 -2.47 4.00 0.50
N LEU A 54 -1.56 4.96 0.67
CA LEU A 54 -1.90 6.37 0.85
C LEU A 54 -2.68 6.92 -0.36
N ARG A 55 -2.21 6.67 -1.58
CA ARG A 55 -2.88 7.13 -2.81
C ARG A 55 -4.29 6.56 -2.95
N ARG A 56 -4.48 5.26 -2.68
CA ARG A 56 -5.82 4.66 -2.66
C ARG A 56 -6.72 5.27 -1.61
N ALA A 57 -6.20 5.57 -0.40
CA ALA A 57 -6.97 6.24 0.63
C ALA A 57 -7.42 7.64 0.18
N ILE A 58 -6.54 8.39 -0.50
CA ILE A 58 -6.88 9.69 -1.08
C ILE A 58 -7.95 9.53 -2.19
N ARG A 59 -7.87 8.50 -3.04
CA ARG A 59 -8.92 8.21 -4.04
C ARG A 59 -10.26 7.91 -3.39
N ALA A 60 -10.28 7.03 -2.39
CA ALA A 60 -11.49 6.69 -1.64
C ALA A 60 -12.14 7.92 -1.01
N TYR A 61 -11.33 8.88 -0.55
CA TYR A 61 -11.83 10.18 -0.08
C TYR A 61 -12.56 10.98 -1.18
N TYR A 62 -12.11 10.91 -2.44
CA TYR A 62 -12.70 11.65 -3.56
C TYR A 62 -13.83 10.92 -4.31
N GLU A 63 -14.05 9.62 -4.08
CA GLU A 63 -15.10 8.84 -4.74
C GLU A 63 -16.48 9.49 -4.67
N LYS A 64 -16.82 10.11 -3.54
CA LYS A 64 -18.12 10.78 -3.32
C LYS A 64 -18.07 12.31 -3.49
N ARG A 65 -16.89 12.88 -3.75
CA ARG A 65 -16.65 14.33 -3.80
C ARG A 65 -16.31 14.84 -5.21
N GLY A 66 -16.08 13.92 -6.14
CA GLY A 66 -15.60 14.24 -7.49
C GLY A 66 -14.08 14.22 -7.55
N ARG A 67 -13.53 13.63 -8.62
CA ARG A 67 -12.08 13.52 -8.84
C ARG A 67 -11.49 14.91 -9.10
N PRO A 68 -10.43 15.33 -8.36
CA PRO A 68 -9.77 16.59 -8.62
C PRO A 68 -8.92 16.54 -9.91
N PRO A 69 -8.70 17.67 -10.61
CA PRO A 69 -7.97 17.68 -11.89
C PRO A 69 -6.53 17.14 -11.83
N TRP A 70 -5.87 17.26 -10.68
CA TRP A 70 -4.49 16.82 -10.49
C TRP A 70 -4.35 15.31 -10.25
N MET A 71 -5.45 14.61 -9.99
CA MET A 71 -5.42 13.17 -9.72
C MET A 71 -5.53 12.39 -11.03
N PRO A 72 -4.57 11.50 -11.35
CA PRO A 72 -4.64 10.63 -12.52
C PRO A 72 -5.92 9.78 -12.52
N GLU A 73 -6.49 9.52 -13.68
CA GLU A 73 -7.66 8.64 -13.81
C GLU A 73 -7.29 7.19 -13.53
N GLU A 74 -6.16 6.75 -14.07
CA GLU A 74 -5.66 5.39 -13.90
C GLU A 74 -4.88 5.21 -12.60
N ALA A 75 -4.85 3.98 -12.09
CA ALA A 75 -4.03 3.60 -10.94
C ALA A 75 -2.54 3.70 -11.28
N THR A 76 -1.79 4.36 -10.40
CA THR A 76 -0.32 4.46 -10.42
C THR A 76 0.33 3.09 -10.20
N LEU A 77 1.63 2.97 -10.54
CA LEU A 77 2.36 1.71 -10.37
C LEU A 77 2.32 1.21 -8.92
N GLU A 78 2.53 2.10 -7.96
CA GLU A 78 2.49 1.78 -6.53
C GLU A 78 1.10 1.30 -6.10
N GLU A 79 0.02 1.87 -6.66
CA GLU A 79 -1.34 1.41 -6.41
C GLU A 79 -1.59 0.02 -7.00
N ARG A 80 -1.09 -0.25 -8.21
CA ARG A 80 -1.21 -1.58 -8.85
C ARG A 80 -0.43 -2.63 -8.05
N GLN A 81 0.78 -2.33 -7.63
CA GLN A 81 1.61 -3.21 -6.80
C GLN A 81 0.94 -3.55 -5.46
N ALA A 82 0.31 -2.55 -4.83
CA ALA A 82 -0.47 -2.79 -3.60
C ALA A 82 -1.66 -3.72 -3.84
N LEU A 83 -2.43 -3.51 -4.92
CA LEU A 83 -3.58 -4.33 -5.27
C LEU A 83 -3.19 -5.77 -5.64
N GLU A 84 -2.10 -5.95 -6.38
CA GLU A 84 -1.60 -7.28 -6.76
C GLU A 84 -1.17 -8.10 -5.54
N ALA A 85 -0.49 -7.47 -4.58
CA ALA A 85 -0.11 -8.11 -3.32
C ALA A 85 -1.33 -8.57 -2.50
N GLU A 86 -2.38 -7.75 -2.44
CA GLU A 86 -3.64 -8.08 -1.76
C GLU A 86 -4.36 -9.24 -2.46
N LYS A 87 -4.54 -9.18 -3.78
CA LYS A 87 -5.18 -10.23 -4.60
C LYS A 87 -4.44 -11.57 -4.49
N LEU A 88 -3.11 -11.54 -4.44
CA LEU A 88 -2.32 -12.74 -4.22
C LEU A 88 -2.59 -13.32 -2.84
N GLY A 89 -2.64 -12.50 -1.79
CA GLY A 89 -3.00 -12.91 -0.44
C GLY A 89 -4.38 -13.55 -0.34
N GLU A 90 -5.40 -12.96 -0.96
CA GLU A 90 -6.75 -13.52 -1.04
C GLU A 90 -6.78 -14.86 -1.78
N THR A 91 -6.06 -14.94 -2.91
CA THR A 91 -5.97 -16.16 -3.71
C THR A 91 -5.28 -17.27 -2.94
N LEU A 92 -4.19 -16.96 -2.25
CA LEU A 92 -3.47 -17.91 -1.39
C LEU A 92 -4.34 -18.34 -0.21
N SER A 93 -5.04 -17.42 0.46
CA SER A 93 -5.97 -17.75 1.56
C SER A 93 -7.08 -18.69 1.09
N ARG A 94 -7.65 -18.48 -0.10
CA ARG A 94 -8.66 -19.36 -0.68
C ARG A 94 -8.10 -20.74 -1.01
N LYS A 95 -6.87 -20.81 -1.52
CA LYS A 95 -6.20 -22.08 -1.85
C LYS A 95 -5.78 -22.86 -0.60
N LEU A 96 -5.31 -22.18 0.44
CA LEU A 96 -4.86 -22.78 1.69
C LEU A 96 -6.03 -23.12 2.64
N GLY A 97 -7.14 -22.36 2.59
CA GLY A 97 -8.37 -22.66 3.33
C GLY A 97 -9.20 -23.84 2.77
N GLY A 98 -8.69 -24.53 1.75
CA GLY A 98 -9.36 -25.63 1.06
C GLY A 98 -8.87 -27.04 1.41
N GLY A 99 -8.25 -27.25 2.59
CA GLY A 99 -7.76 -28.57 2.95
C GLY A 99 -7.57 -28.80 4.45
N GLU A 100 -8.64 -29.17 5.16
CA GLU A 100 -8.66 -30.33 6.07
C GLU A 100 -10.06 -30.48 6.68
N GLY A 101 -10.72 -31.62 6.42
CA GLY A 101 -12.04 -31.91 6.97
C GLY A 101 -12.70 -33.20 6.49
N ASP A 102 -11.94 -34.17 5.97
CA ASP A 102 -12.40 -35.56 5.84
C ASP A 102 -11.34 -36.45 6.48
N ARG A 103 -11.52 -36.77 7.76
CA ARG A 103 -10.77 -37.85 8.42
C ARG A 103 -11.76 -38.99 8.63
N PRO A 104 -11.63 -40.12 7.91
CA PRO A 104 -12.49 -41.26 8.15
C PRO A 104 -12.20 -41.84 9.53
N ASN A 105 -13.28 -42.05 10.27
CA ASN A 105 -13.33 -42.57 11.63
C ASN A 105 -12.58 -43.92 11.72
N ARG A 106 -11.61 -44.02 12.63
CA ARG A 106 -11.01 -45.28 13.11
C ARG A 106 -10.94 -45.26 14.62
#